data_AF-A0A915JVC9-F1
#
_entry.id   AF-A0A915JVC9-F1
#
_cell.length_a   1.000
_cell.length_b   1.000
_cell.length_c   1.000
_cell.angle_alpha   90.00
_cell.angle_beta   90.00
_cell.angle_gamma   90.00
#
_symmetry.space_group_name_H-M   'P 1'
#
loop_
_entity.id
_entity.type
_entity.pdbx_description
1 polymer ?
#
loop_
_entity_poly.entity_id
_entity_poly.type
_entity_poly.pdbx_seq_one_letter_code
_entity_poly.pdbx_strand_id
1 'polypeptide(L)'
;MHPESKYDRGGSPLWATDFTPGDDIPDCSVCGAPRIFEFQVMPHLLHYLNVDDVGKSLDWATVAVYTCSESCSIENLGYSTEFVWKQDFSA
;
A
#
# COMPACT_ATOMS: atom_id res chain seq x y z
N MET A 1 13.78 7.18 -10.87
CA MET A 1 12.36 6.96 -10.49
C MET A 1 11.94 5.69 -11.18
N HIS A 2 11.69 4.66 -10.39
CA HIS A 2 11.44 3.29 -10.83
C HIS A 2 9.97 3.17 -11.23
N PRO A 3 9.62 2.81 -12.48
CA PRO A 3 8.22 2.73 -12.93
C PRO A 3 7.37 1.75 -12.14
N GLU A 4 7.97 0.90 -11.31
CA GLU A 4 7.31 -0.18 -10.57
C GLU A 4 6.80 0.20 -9.17
N SER A 5 7.18 1.36 -8.64
CA SER A 5 6.70 1.88 -7.35
C SER A 5 6.57 3.41 -7.37
N LYS A 6 5.43 3.95 -6.94
CA LYS A 6 5.23 5.40 -6.80
C LYS A 6 5.16 5.75 -5.31
N TYR A 7 6.13 6.51 -4.83
CA TYR A 7 6.11 7.12 -3.50
C TYR A 7 5.53 8.53 -3.61
N ASP A 8 4.49 8.81 -2.83
CA ASP A 8 3.79 10.10 -2.83
C ASP A 8 3.03 10.25 -1.51
N ARG A 9 3.77 10.54 -0.44
CA ARG A 9 3.22 10.60 0.91
C ARG A 9 2.19 11.73 1.05
N GLY A 10 0.98 11.38 1.48
CA GLY A 10 -0.17 12.29 1.56
C GLY A 10 -0.82 12.58 0.20
N GLY A 11 -0.32 11.98 -0.88
CA GLY A 11 -0.92 12.07 -2.21
C GLY A 11 -2.03 11.04 -2.41
N SER A 12 -2.43 10.87 -3.67
CA SER A 12 -3.46 9.90 -4.05
C SER A 12 -2.84 8.68 -4.75
N PRO A 13 -3.23 7.46 -4.36
CA PRO A 13 -2.92 6.25 -5.12
C PRO A 13 -3.53 6.30 -6.52
N LEU A 14 -2.88 5.62 -7.47
CA LEU A 14 -3.40 5.37 -8.81
C LEU A 14 -4.12 4.03 -8.81
N TRP A 15 -5.43 4.08 -8.97
CA TRP A 15 -6.29 2.91 -9.06
C TRP A 15 -6.52 2.53 -10.52
N ALA A 16 -6.64 1.23 -10.80
CA ALA A 16 -6.97 0.73 -12.14
C ALA A 16 -8.45 0.92 -12.51
N THR A 17 -9.29 1.27 -11.54
CA THR A 17 -10.72 1.53 -11.67
C THR A 17 -11.09 2.80 -10.90
N ASP A 18 -12.27 3.37 -11.13
CA ASP A 18 -12.78 4.55 -10.39
C ASP A 18 -13.04 4.29 -8.90
N PHE A 19 -12.80 3.07 -8.41
CA PHE A 19 -12.84 2.73 -6.99
C PHE A 19 -11.67 3.37 -6.23
N THR A 20 -11.99 4.33 -5.37
CA THR A 20 -11.12 4.83 -4.31
C THR A 20 -11.54 4.25 -2.97
N PRO A 21 -10.67 3.52 -2.25
CA PRO A 21 -10.92 3.15 -0.86
C PRO A 21 -10.85 4.42 -0.01
N GLY A 22 -12.02 4.96 0.32
CA GLY A 22 -12.17 6.21 1.05
C GLY A 22 -12.41 6.04 2.55
N ASP A 23 -13.12 4.98 2.97
CA ASP A 23 -13.79 5.01 4.28
C ASP A 23 -13.36 3.90 5.26
N ASP A 24 -12.64 2.86 4.81
CA ASP A 24 -12.31 1.68 5.63
C ASP A 24 -10.85 1.63 6.11
N ILE A 25 -10.17 2.78 6.17
CA ILE A 25 -8.77 2.83 6.62
C ILE A 25 -8.75 3.09 8.13
N PRO A 26 -8.31 2.12 8.96
CA PRO A 26 -8.26 2.32 10.40
C PRO A 26 -7.18 3.34 10.78
N ASP A 27 -7.42 4.03 11.89
CA ASP A 27 -6.45 4.92 12.52
C ASP A 27 -5.23 4.15 13.04
N CYS A 28 -4.12 4.87 13.22
CA CYS A 28 -2.88 4.33 13.75
C CYS A 28 -3.12 3.65 15.12
N SER A 29 -2.75 2.38 15.22
CA SER A 29 -2.89 1.60 16.46
C SER A 29 -2.00 2.08 17.61
N VAL A 30 -1.01 2.94 17.32
CA VAL A 30 -0.05 3.44 18.31
C VAL A 30 -0.50 4.77 18.91
N CYS A 31 -0.80 5.77 18.06
CA CYS A 31 -1.11 7.13 18.52
C CYS A 31 -2.55 7.57 18.26
N GLY A 32 -3.35 6.79 17.52
CA GLY A 32 -4.72 7.13 17.13
C GLY A 32 -4.83 8.17 16.01
N ALA A 33 -3.72 8.64 15.43
CA ALA A 33 -3.75 9.54 14.29
C ALA A 33 -4.22 8.82 13.01
N PRO A 34 -4.88 9.51 12.06
CA PRO A 34 -5.31 8.89 10.81
C PRO A 34 -4.11 8.38 10.01
N ARG A 35 -4.34 7.31 9.23
CA ARG A 35 -3.35 6.84 8.27
C ARG A 35 -3.52 7.58 6.93
N ILE A 36 -2.41 7.96 6.32
CA ILE A 36 -2.34 8.61 5.00
C ILE A 36 -1.62 7.70 4.03
N PHE A 37 -1.90 7.87 2.74
CA PHE A 37 -1.17 7.16 1.70
C PHE A 37 0.32 7.48 1.77
N GLU A 38 1.18 6.47 1.64
CA GLU A 38 2.63 6.65 1.60
C GLU A 38 3.20 6.31 0.22
N PHE A 39 2.95 5.08 -0.24
CA PHE A 39 3.40 4.62 -1.54
C PHE A 39 2.52 3.50 -2.07
N GLN A 40 2.65 3.27 -3.38
CA GLN A 40 2.04 2.13 -4.05
C GLN A 40 3.08 1.28 -4.77
N VAL A 41 2.78 -0.01 -4.85
CA VAL A 41 3.52 -1.00 -5.63
C VAL A 41 2.64 -1.47 -6.77
N MET A 42 3.20 -1.55 -7.97
CA MET A 42 2.52 -2.09 -9.15
C MET A 42 3.08 -3.47 -9.51
N PRO A 43 2.28 -4.35 -10.11
CA PRO A 43 2.64 -5.75 -10.36
C PRO A 43 3.89 -5.93 -11.23
N HIS A 44 4.30 -4.92 -12.01
CA HIS A 44 5.54 -4.95 -12.78
C HIS A 44 6.80 -5.14 -11.89
N LEU A 45 6.75 -4.75 -10.60
CA LEU A 45 7.82 -5.03 -9.63
C LEU A 45 8.04 -6.53 -9.42
N LEU A 46 6.96 -7.33 -9.44
CA LEU A 46 7.05 -8.78 -9.20
C LEU A 46 7.79 -9.53 -10.33
N HIS A 47 7.80 -8.97 -11.55
CA HIS A 47 8.60 -9.52 -12.64
C HIS A 47 10.11 -9.53 -12.32
N TYR A 48 10.59 -8.53 -11.55
CA TYR A 48 11.99 -8.42 -11.15
C TYR A 48 12.34 -9.17 -9.87
N LEU A 49 11.33 -9.59 -9.08
CA LEU A 49 11.55 -10.26 -7.79
C LEU A 49 11.76 -11.79 -7.90
N ASN A 50 11.84 -12.34 -9.12
CA ASN A 50 12.13 -13.75 -9.43
C ASN A 50 11.35 -14.74 -8.53
N VAL A 51 10.10 -14.41 -8.23
CA VAL A 51 9.20 -15.28 -7.49
C VAL A 51 8.65 -16.29 -8.50
N ASP A 52 9.25 -17.47 -8.56
CA ASP A 52 8.96 -18.51 -9.56
C ASP A 52 7.55 -19.14 -9.45
N ASP A 53 6.70 -18.66 -8.54
CA ASP A 53 5.31 -19.13 -8.29
C ASP A 53 4.22 -18.14 -8.76
N VAL A 54 4.56 -17.25 -9.69
CA VAL A 54 3.66 -16.20 -10.24
C VAL A 54 2.48 -16.74 -11.06
N GLY A 55 2.44 -18.04 -11.35
CA GLY A 55 1.46 -18.66 -12.26
C GLY A 55 0.01 -18.78 -11.76
N LYS A 56 -0.33 -18.35 -10.52
CA LYS A 56 -1.70 -18.50 -9.98
C LYS A 56 -2.29 -17.30 -9.23
N SER A 57 -1.57 -16.17 -9.07
CA SER A 57 -2.01 -15.14 -8.11
C SER A 57 -1.60 -13.70 -8.47
N LEU A 58 -1.30 -13.43 -9.74
CA LEU A 58 -0.89 -12.10 -10.22
C LEU A 58 -2.05 -11.27 -10.79
N ASP A 59 -3.30 -11.53 -10.38
CA ASP A 59 -4.47 -10.75 -10.79
C ASP A 59 -4.70 -9.54 -9.86
N TRP A 60 -3.64 -8.85 -9.46
CA TRP A 60 -3.75 -7.66 -8.62
C TRP A 60 -3.20 -6.42 -9.35
N ALA A 61 -3.96 -5.33 -9.29
CA ALA A 61 -3.72 -4.12 -10.06
C ALA A 61 -2.74 -3.17 -9.38
N THR A 62 -2.96 -2.90 -8.09
CA THR A 62 -2.08 -2.05 -7.30
C THR A 62 -2.20 -2.43 -5.83
N VAL A 63 -1.10 -2.28 -5.10
CA VAL A 63 -1.07 -2.37 -3.65
C VAL A 63 -0.71 -0.99 -3.12
N ALA A 64 -1.61 -0.35 -2.39
CA ALA A 64 -1.40 0.94 -1.75
C ALA A 64 -1.14 0.74 -0.25
N VAL A 65 -0.10 1.39 0.26
CA VAL A 65 0.30 1.34 1.66
C VAL A 65 -0.04 2.66 2.34
N TYR A 66 -0.65 2.56 3.51
CA TYR A 66 -1.06 3.69 4.33
C TYR A 66 -0.38 3.64 5.68
N THR A 67 0.17 4.77 6.11
CA THR A 67 0.95 4.90 7.35
C THR A 67 0.53 6.10 8.16
N CYS A 68 0.92 6.11 9.44
CA CYS A 68 0.58 7.16 10.39
C CYS A 68 0.90 8.57 9.85
N SER A 69 -0.10 9.47 9.83
CA SER A 69 0.09 10.86 9.43
C SER A 69 1.18 11.56 10.24
N GLU A 70 1.21 11.31 11.55
CA GLU A 70 2.14 11.92 12.50
C GLU A 70 3.54 11.28 12.52
N SER A 71 3.80 10.22 11.74
CA SER A 71 5.06 9.45 11.85
C SER A 71 5.39 9.10 13.32
N CYS A 72 4.39 8.64 14.08
CA CYS A 72 4.58 8.38 15.50
C CYS A 72 5.72 7.39 15.75
N SER A 73 6.47 7.61 16.82
CA SER A 73 7.54 6.70 17.20
C SER A 73 6.95 5.40 17.76
N ILE A 74 7.50 4.26 17.33
CA ILE A 74 7.16 2.96 17.91
C ILE A 74 7.97 2.81 19.19
N GLU A 75 7.29 2.73 20.34
CA GLU A 75 7.97 2.46 21.60
C GLU A 75 8.77 1.15 21.51
N ASN A 76 10.01 1.16 22.00
CA ASN A 76 10.96 0.05 21.95
C ASN A 76 11.49 -0.35 20.56
N LEU A 77 11.38 0.51 19.52
CA LEU A 77 11.86 0.21 18.16
C LEU A 77 11.31 -1.12 17.60
N GLY A 78 10.11 -1.50 18.05
CA GLY A 78 9.44 -2.71 17.61
C GLY A 78 8.84 -2.59 16.21
N TYR A 79 8.06 -3.60 15.82
CA TYR A 79 7.27 -3.58 14.59
C TYR A 79 5.87 -3.04 14.88
N SER A 80 5.37 -2.15 14.02
CA SER A 80 3.99 -1.67 14.03
C SER A 80 3.27 -2.17 12.79
N THR A 81 1.98 -2.49 12.94
CA THR A 81 1.12 -2.88 11.82
C THR A 81 0.67 -1.65 11.06
N GLU A 82 0.98 -1.61 9.77
CA GLU A 82 0.44 -0.62 8.83
C GLU A 82 -0.71 -1.19 8.01
N PHE A 83 -1.44 -0.31 7.33
CA PHE A 83 -2.60 -0.71 6.56
C PHE A 83 -2.23 -0.84 5.09
N VAL A 84 -2.62 -1.95 4.49
CA VAL A 84 -2.38 -2.25 3.08
C VAL A 84 -3.71 -2.46 2.39
N TRP A 85 -3.96 -1.69 1.34
CA TRP A 85 -5.08 -1.90 0.43
C TRP A 85 -4.58 -2.57 -0.83
N LYS A 86 -5.14 -3.74 -1.16
CA LYS A 86 -4.87 -4.46 -2.40
C LYS A 86 -6.07 -4.33 -3.32
N GLN A 87 -5.85 -3.82 -4.53
CA GLN A 87 -6.84 -3.85 -5.59
C GLN A 87 -6.59 -5.08 -6.46
N ASP A 88 -7.60 -5.94 -6.60
CA ASP A 88 -7.59 -7.05 -7.54
C ASP A 88 -8.12 -6.61 -8.91
N PHE A 89 -7.58 -7.16 -10.00
CA PHE A 89 -8.18 -7.07 -11.32
C PHE A 89 -9.38 -8.04 -11.35
N SER A 90 -10.56 -7.57 -10.96
CA SER A 90 -11.79 -8.29 -11.29
C SER A 90 -12.09 -8.08 -12.77
N ALA A 91 -11.98 -9.15 -13.57
CA ALA A 91 -12.57 -9.22 -14.90
C ALA A 91 -14.11 -9.23 -14.84
#